data_AF-A0A7W8SAU2-F1
#
_entry.id   AF-A0A7W8SAU2-F1
#
_cell.length_a   1.000
_cell.length_b   1.000
_cell.length_c   1.000
_cell.angle_alpha   90.00
_cell.angle_beta   90.00
_cell.angle_gamma   90.00
#
_symmetry.space_group_name_H-M   'P 1'
#
loop_
_entity.id
_entity.type
_entity.pdbx_description
1 polymer ?
#
loop_
_entity_poly.entity_id
_entity_poly.type
_entity_poly.pdbx_seq_one_letter_code
_entity_poly.pdbx_strand_id
1 'polypeptide(L)'
;MPPATDRPTRAARPTRPARGPRSARRRAAAGAAALVAVLAACTGGSTRPPTPTPTPTAEAVTARVALPEAPATVVPDGPAGATALAVSRALFAEAPVAVVAADATPGAVGPAATAGVALGAPVLVAGADGLADEIERLGSTDVVVVGDVTGLPRDVRTHGVDPADPAALGDLGVPLGPEREVAEGDVAAAVAGLGRPGTALLSGEVPGPGPTSAAPSGSPAAAPATPASDDVLASLRLELPGATASSTAAAAPRPSATPRPADPGPVRLGADGPVVAPPAAPERAALLVDLAADPDGRTAAALATARAAGVPVVDVPGGDPRATSASVRALTGVEHVVALGAAFGAADRLGARVAAASTGVELPGGGQLVFPPGEPGKRYVALYGTPGTPALGVLGEQDVPATIARAQQTAAQYDPLTEDTVVPTLEIIATIASAGPEADGSYSRPRSIEDLRPLVEAAQDAGQAVVIDLQPGRTDFVTQAQQFADLLAYPHVGLALDPEWRLAPDQVHLRQIGSVGIDEVNATAAWLAEFTRARHLPQKMFLLHQFSLRMITERERLDTSHDELATIIHADGQGSQPAKAGTWATLHQGAPPVHWGWKNFYDEDQPMLDPAQTYAVQPTPDLVTYQ
;
A
#
# COMPACT_ATOMS: atom_id res chain seq x y z
N MET A 1 1.12 22.33 -52.84
CA MET A 1 0.81 22.32 -54.28
C MET A 1 1.00 20.89 -54.81
N PRO A 2 0.36 20.53 -55.94
CA PRO A 2 -0.21 19.18 -56.19
C PRO A 2 0.66 18.37 -57.20
N PRO A 3 0.24 17.22 -57.82
CA PRO A 3 -1.09 16.55 -57.88
C PRO A 3 -1.02 15.01 -57.61
N ALA A 4 -2.04 14.14 -57.81
CA ALA A 4 -3.26 14.24 -58.63
C ALA A 4 -4.43 13.30 -58.19
N THR A 5 -5.65 13.67 -58.61
CA THR A 5 -6.78 12.83 -59.08
C THR A 5 -7.16 11.51 -58.36
N ASP A 6 -8.40 11.40 -57.86
CA ASP A 6 -9.48 10.74 -58.66
C ASP A 6 -10.93 10.97 -58.11
N ARG A 7 -11.96 10.84 -58.96
CA ARG A 7 -13.42 10.89 -58.67
C ARG A 7 -14.25 10.68 -59.97
N PRO A 8 -15.53 10.25 -59.94
CA PRO A 8 -16.15 9.13 -59.19
C PRO A 8 -17.28 8.37 -59.98
N THR A 9 -17.65 7.13 -59.60
CA THR A 9 -18.99 6.50 -59.85
C THR A 9 -19.07 5.11 -59.17
N ARG A 10 -20.21 4.44 -58.86
CA ARG A 10 -21.61 4.80 -58.51
C ARG A 10 -22.39 3.50 -58.20
N ALA A 11 -22.88 3.28 -56.98
CA ALA A 11 -23.94 2.32 -56.61
C ALA A 11 -24.47 2.68 -55.19
N ALA A 12 -25.76 2.74 -54.80
CA ALA A 12 -27.04 2.10 -55.17
C ALA A 12 -27.50 0.96 -54.21
N ARG A 13 -28.21 1.36 -53.13
CA ARG A 13 -29.30 0.72 -52.34
C ARG A 13 -29.42 -0.83 -52.23
N PRO A 14 -29.84 -1.30 -51.03
CA PRO A 14 -31.22 -1.84 -50.83
C PRO A 14 -31.91 -1.24 -49.58
N THR A 15 -33.17 -0.77 -49.57
CA THR A 15 -34.50 -1.43 -49.57
C THR A 15 -34.86 -2.24 -48.31
N ARG A 16 -35.94 -1.82 -47.64
CA ARG A 16 -36.64 -2.44 -46.50
C ARG A 16 -38.10 -2.68 -46.87
N PRO A 17 -38.69 -3.82 -46.47
CA PRO A 17 -39.97 -3.83 -45.74
C PRO A 17 -39.81 -4.68 -44.43
N ALA A 18 -40.80 -5.09 -43.64
CA ALA A 18 -42.26 -4.95 -43.70
C ALA A 18 -42.83 -4.55 -42.31
N ARG A 19 -43.86 -5.27 -41.82
CA ARG A 19 -44.71 -5.02 -40.64
C ARG A 19 -45.46 -6.30 -40.22
N GLY A 20 -45.59 -6.51 -38.89
CA GLY A 20 -46.86 -6.88 -38.22
C GLY A 20 -47.24 -8.38 -38.15
N PRO A 21 -48.23 -8.77 -37.29
CA PRO A 21 -49.22 -7.91 -36.60
C PRO A 21 -49.35 -8.05 -35.07
N ARG A 22 -49.77 -6.92 -34.47
CA ARG A 22 -50.85 -6.75 -33.47
C ARG A 22 -51.45 -8.00 -32.77
N SER A 23 -51.52 -7.92 -31.44
CA SER A 23 -52.74 -8.24 -30.69
C SER A 23 -53.06 -7.09 -29.72
N ALA A 24 -54.35 -6.85 -29.46
CA ALA A 24 -54.82 -5.77 -28.61
C ALA A 24 -55.93 -6.29 -27.69
N ARG A 25 -56.05 -5.74 -26.48
CA ARG A 25 -57.33 -5.74 -25.74
C ARG A 25 -57.46 -4.46 -24.91
N ARG A 26 -58.59 -3.78 -25.11
CA ARG A 26 -59.04 -2.59 -24.37
C ARG A 26 -59.98 -3.02 -23.23
N ARG A 27 -60.03 -2.22 -22.16
CA ARG A 27 -61.20 -1.70 -21.41
C ARG A 27 -60.63 -1.05 -20.11
N ALA A 28 -60.88 0.22 -19.79
CA ALA A 28 -62.15 0.84 -19.35
C ALA A 28 -62.60 0.29 -17.98
N ALA A 29 -63.00 1.08 -16.96
CA ALA A 29 -63.27 2.52 -16.89
C ALA A 29 -63.05 3.08 -15.45
N ALA A 30 -63.47 4.33 -15.22
CA ALA A 30 -63.38 5.05 -13.94
C ALA A 30 -64.22 4.47 -12.79
N GLY A 31 -63.87 4.86 -11.56
CA GLY A 31 -64.69 4.62 -10.36
C GLY A 31 -64.12 5.34 -9.14
N ALA A 32 -64.72 6.47 -8.76
CA ALA A 32 -64.43 7.14 -7.49
C ALA A 32 -65.35 6.60 -6.39
N ALA A 33 -64.81 6.36 -5.19
CA ALA A 33 -65.61 6.12 -4.00
C ALA A 33 -64.83 6.57 -2.76
N ALA A 34 -65.25 7.68 -2.14
CA ALA A 34 -64.83 8.04 -0.80
C ALA A 34 -65.56 7.14 0.19
N LEU A 35 -64.84 6.54 1.16
CA LEU A 35 -65.45 5.82 2.26
C LEU A 35 -65.34 6.65 3.55
N VAL A 36 -66.41 7.41 3.83
CA VAL A 36 -66.60 8.06 5.12
C VAL A 36 -67.13 7.00 6.10
N ALA A 37 -66.32 6.64 7.09
CA ALA A 37 -66.75 5.79 8.20
C ALA A 37 -67.03 6.66 9.44
N VAL A 38 -68.29 7.05 9.61
CA VAL A 38 -68.78 7.60 10.89
C VAL A 38 -69.08 6.43 11.82
N LEU A 39 -68.37 6.35 12.95
CA LEU A 39 -68.80 5.57 14.11
C LEU A 39 -68.86 6.49 15.32
N ALA A 40 -70.07 6.69 15.84
CA ALA A 40 -70.33 7.54 16.99
C ALA A 40 -70.19 6.76 18.30
N ALA A 41 -69.51 7.41 19.25
CA ALA A 41 -69.60 7.29 20.71
C ALA A 41 -70.20 6.00 21.34
N CYS A 42 -69.35 5.29 22.07
CA CYS A 42 -69.68 4.80 23.42
C CYS A 42 -68.79 5.53 24.43
N THR A 43 -69.40 6.22 25.39
CA THR A 43 -68.69 7.02 26.40
C THR A 43 -68.13 6.15 27.53
N GLY A 44 -66.81 6.12 27.67
CA GLY A 44 -66.11 5.60 28.85
C GLY A 44 -65.15 6.66 29.39
N GLY A 45 -65.49 7.27 30.52
CA GLY A 45 -64.71 8.39 31.08
C GLY A 45 -63.42 7.91 31.73
N SER A 46 -62.28 8.39 31.20
CA SER A 46 -60.97 8.33 31.86
C SER A 46 -60.20 9.61 31.55
N THR A 47 -59.92 10.41 32.57
CA THR A 47 -59.13 11.64 32.46
C THR A 47 -57.68 11.32 32.11
N ARG A 48 -57.34 11.38 30.83
CA ARG A 48 -55.95 11.33 30.36
C ARG A 48 -55.30 12.69 30.61
N PRO A 49 -54.13 12.78 31.28
CA PRO A 49 -53.40 14.04 31.37
C PRO A 49 -53.02 14.54 29.96
N PRO A 50 -52.84 15.84 29.75
CA PRO A 50 -52.46 16.37 28.46
C PRO A 50 -51.17 15.72 27.99
N THR A 51 -51.18 15.10 26.80
CA THR A 51 -49.97 14.66 26.14
C THR A 51 -49.08 15.88 25.95
N PRO A 52 -47.81 15.88 26.40
CA PRO A 52 -46.91 16.98 26.10
C PRO A 52 -46.78 17.07 24.58
N THR A 53 -47.08 18.24 24.02
CA THR A 53 -46.65 18.58 22.67
C THR A 53 -45.16 18.25 22.58
N PRO A 54 -44.68 17.47 21.60
CA PRO A 54 -43.25 17.26 21.46
C PRO A 54 -42.61 18.63 21.25
N THR A 55 -41.82 19.07 22.23
CA THR A 55 -40.90 20.19 22.05
C THR A 55 -40.12 19.89 20.78
N PRO A 56 -40.04 20.81 19.80
CA PRO A 56 -39.24 20.55 18.61
C PRO A 56 -37.82 20.27 19.08
N THR A 57 -37.38 19.01 18.91
CA THR A 57 -35.98 18.63 19.14
C THR A 57 -35.16 19.53 18.23
N ALA A 58 -34.29 20.36 18.80
CA ALA A 58 -33.45 21.26 18.03
C ALA A 58 -32.67 20.40 17.02
N GLU A 59 -32.88 20.67 15.73
CA GLU A 59 -32.26 19.93 14.64
C GLU A 59 -30.75 20.13 14.74
N ALA A 60 -30.00 19.03 14.77
CA ALA A 60 -28.56 19.08 15.00
C ALA A 60 -27.86 19.59 13.73
N VAL A 61 -27.05 20.64 13.86
CA VAL A 61 -26.18 21.09 12.78
C VAL A 61 -25.05 20.08 12.59
N THR A 62 -24.71 19.79 11.34
CA THR A 62 -23.72 18.77 10.98
C THR A 62 -22.82 19.34 9.89
N ALA A 63 -21.51 19.09 9.99
CA ALA A 63 -20.58 19.50 8.95
C ALA A 63 -20.80 18.72 7.65
N ARG A 64 -20.48 19.32 6.50
CA ARG A 64 -20.55 18.68 5.19
C ARG A 64 -19.15 18.31 4.72
N VAL A 65 -18.82 17.04 4.87
CA VAL A 65 -17.56 16.48 4.35
C VAL A 65 -17.59 16.45 2.83
N ALA A 66 -16.45 16.77 2.22
CA ALA A 66 -16.17 16.63 0.80
C ALA A 66 -14.99 15.67 0.59
N LEU A 67 -14.86 15.13 -0.63
CA LEU A 67 -13.66 14.43 -1.06
C LEU A 67 -13.10 15.15 -2.30
N PRO A 68 -11.77 15.16 -2.51
CA PRO A 68 -11.18 15.66 -3.75
C PRO A 68 -11.71 14.90 -4.97
N GLU A 69 -11.92 15.61 -6.09
CA GLU A 69 -12.31 14.97 -7.37
C GLU A 69 -11.24 14.02 -7.91
N ALA A 70 -9.96 14.33 -7.63
CA ALA A 70 -8.84 13.46 -7.96
C ALA A 70 -8.72 12.31 -6.94
N PRO A 71 -8.32 11.09 -7.37
CA PRO A 71 -8.14 9.95 -6.47
C PRO A 71 -6.97 10.14 -5.49
N ALA A 72 -6.02 11.03 -5.80
CA ALA A 72 -4.92 11.38 -4.91
C ALA A 72 -4.70 12.91 -4.92
N THR A 73 -4.53 13.48 -3.72
CA THR A 73 -4.13 14.87 -3.50
C THR A 73 -2.93 14.87 -2.57
N VAL A 74 -1.85 15.57 -2.92
CA VAL A 74 -0.66 15.70 -2.06
C VAL A 74 -0.58 17.13 -1.53
N VAL A 75 -0.60 17.29 -0.22
CA VAL A 75 -0.38 18.54 0.49
C VAL A 75 1.12 18.68 0.73
N PRO A 76 1.80 19.72 0.22
CA PRO A 76 3.24 19.89 0.41
C PRO A 76 3.60 20.18 1.87
N ASP A 77 4.86 19.94 2.23
CA ASP A 77 5.39 20.34 3.54
C ASP A 77 5.28 21.84 3.77
N GLY A 78 4.88 22.22 4.99
CA GLY A 78 4.74 23.62 5.37
C GLY A 78 4.56 23.82 6.88
N PRO A 79 4.27 25.06 7.30
CA PRO A 79 3.85 25.38 8.66
C PRO A 79 2.51 24.69 9.00
N ALA A 80 2.35 24.25 10.24
CA ALA A 80 1.18 23.49 10.71
C ALA A 80 -0.17 24.12 10.32
N GLY A 81 -0.28 25.44 10.45
CA GLY A 81 -1.49 26.18 10.06
C GLY A 81 -1.80 26.13 8.56
N ALA A 82 -0.79 26.20 7.68
CA ALA A 82 -1.00 26.07 6.24
C ALA A 82 -1.46 24.65 5.87
N THR A 83 -0.87 23.62 6.50
CA THR A 83 -1.25 22.21 6.32
C THR A 83 -2.69 21.95 6.81
N ALA A 84 -3.07 22.49 7.97
CA ALA A 84 -4.41 22.39 8.52
C ALA A 84 -5.47 23.06 7.60
N LEU A 85 -5.19 24.26 7.09
CA LEU A 85 -6.05 24.94 6.12
C LEU A 85 -6.19 24.15 4.80
N ALA A 86 -5.10 23.55 4.31
CA ALA A 86 -5.14 22.72 3.10
C ALA A 86 -6.02 21.47 3.27
N VAL A 87 -5.91 20.77 4.40
CA VAL A 87 -6.75 19.59 4.69
C VAL A 87 -8.20 19.97 4.98
N SER A 88 -8.47 21.09 5.66
CA SER A 88 -9.82 21.64 5.82
C SER A 88 -10.49 21.90 4.47
N ARG A 89 -9.78 22.52 3.52
CA ARG A 89 -10.26 22.75 2.14
C ARG A 89 -10.48 21.47 1.34
N ALA A 90 -9.67 20.45 1.57
CA ALA A 90 -9.79 19.15 0.89
C ALA A 90 -10.96 18.30 1.42
N LEU A 91 -11.29 18.41 2.72
CA LEU A 91 -12.21 17.51 3.41
C LEU A 91 -13.53 18.14 3.88
N PHE A 92 -13.66 19.46 3.96
CA PHE A 92 -14.89 20.14 4.41
C PHE A 92 -15.40 21.15 3.39
N ALA A 93 -16.62 20.91 2.88
CA ALA A 93 -17.36 21.90 2.11
C ALA A 93 -17.96 22.99 3.03
N GLU A 94 -18.55 22.58 4.16
CA GLU A 94 -19.19 23.44 5.15
C GLU A 94 -18.93 22.88 6.56
N ALA A 95 -18.74 23.74 7.56
CA ALA A 95 -18.64 23.34 8.97
C ALA A 95 -19.21 24.46 9.87
N PRO A 96 -20.44 24.32 10.38
CA PRO A 96 -21.08 25.32 11.26
C PRO A 96 -20.29 25.60 12.55
N VAL A 97 -19.49 24.62 12.99
CA VAL A 97 -18.53 24.75 14.09
C VAL A 97 -17.13 24.46 13.56
N ALA A 98 -16.15 25.27 13.98
CA ALA A 98 -14.72 25.01 13.79
C ALA A 98 -14.00 24.99 15.15
N VAL A 99 -12.83 24.38 15.21
CA VAL A 99 -11.93 24.43 16.38
C VAL A 99 -10.63 25.10 15.97
N VAL A 100 -10.11 26.01 16.81
CA VAL A 100 -8.84 26.72 16.56
C VAL A 100 -7.94 26.58 17.77
N ALA A 101 -6.76 25.99 17.57
CA ALA A 101 -5.66 25.99 18.53
C ALA A 101 -4.84 27.29 18.41
N ALA A 102 -4.38 27.83 19.54
CA ALA A 102 -3.55 29.04 19.57
C ALA A 102 -2.19 28.88 18.84
N ASP A 103 -1.65 27.66 18.83
CA ASP A 103 -0.41 27.32 18.13
C ASP A 103 -0.38 25.81 17.80
N ALA A 104 0.77 25.32 17.36
CA ALA A 104 0.99 23.92 17.00
C ALA A 104 1.51 23.04 18.18
N THR A 105 1.60 23.58 19.39
CA THR A 105 2.14 22.82 20.55
C THR A 105 1.18 21.71 20.98
N PRO A 106 1.67 20.63 21.61
CA PRO A 106 0.82 19.53 22.11
C PRO A 106 -0.27 20.02 23.08
N GLY A 107 0.05 21.01 23.93
CA GLY A 107 -0.89 21.59 24.89
C GLY A 107 -2.07 22.32 24.25
N ALA A 108 -1.88 22.94 23.09
CA ALA A 108 -2.97 23.58 22.34
C ALA A 108 -3.66 22.60 21.36
N VAL A 109 -2.88 21.80 20.63
CA VAL A 109 -3.38 20.91 19.58
C VAL A 109 -4.06 19.66 20.14
N GLY A 110 -3.59 19.10 21.26
CA GLY A 110 -4.20 17.92 21.89
C GLY A 110 -5.68 18.13 22.26
N PRO A 111 -6.01 19.14 23.09
CA PRO A 111 -7.40 19.43 23.45
C PRO A 111 -8.24 19.88 22.24
N ALA A 112 -7.64 20.63 21.30
CA ALA A 112 -8.30 21.03 20.07
C ALA A 112 -8.64 19.82 19.17
N ALA A 113 -7.76 18.82 19.11
CA ALA A 113 -7.99 17.57 18.39
C ALA A 113 -9.08 16.72 19.05
N THR A 114 -9.07 16.61 20.39
CA THR A 114 -10.17 15.99 21.15
C THR A 114 -11.50 16.65 20.81
N ALA A 115 -11.59 17.98 20.88
CA ALA A 115 -12.79 18.74 20.58
C ALA A 115 -13.26 18.55 19.12
N GLY A 116 -12.35 18.69 18.15
CA GLY A 116 -12.66 18.56 16.72
C GLY A 116 -13.17 17.17 16.36
N VAL A 117 -12.52 16.11 16.84
CA VAL A 117 -12.92 14.72 16.57
C VAL A 117 -14.25 14.38 17.24
N ALA A 118 -14.49 14.85 18.46
CA ALA A 118 -15.73 14.63 19.18
C ALA A 118 -16.94 15.38 18.58
N LEU A 119 -16.73 16.62 18.11
CA LEU A 119 -17.77 17.45 17.50
C LEU A 119 -17.95 17.19 15.99
N GLY A 120 -16.96 16.60 15.32
CA GLY A 120 -16.94 16.48 13.86
C GLY A 120 -16.60 17.78 13.13
N ALA A 121 -15.79 18.63 13.76
CA ALA A 121 -15.41 19.96 13.30
C ALA A 121 -13.93 20.01 12.86
N PRO A 122 -13.58 20.78 11.81
CA PRO A 122 -12.19 20.96 11.40
C PRO A 122 -11.36 21.63 12.50
N VAL A 123 -10.08 21.27 12.59
CA VAL A 123 -9.12 21.77 13.58
C VAL A 123 -8.06 22.60 12.86
N LEU A 124 -8.09 23.90 13.11
CA LEU A 124 -7.22 24.90 12.50
C LEU A 124 -6.22 25.45 13.54
N VAL A 125 -5.19 26.14 13.06
CA VAL A 125 -4.15 26.75 13.91
C VAL A 125 -4.14 28.26 13.71
N ALA A 126 -4.06 29.02 14.81
CA ALA A 126 -3.98 30.47 14.77
C ALA A 126 -2.68 30.98 14.11
N GLY A 127 -2.69 32.25 13.68
CA GLY A 127 -1.56 32.86 12.98
C GLY A 127 -1.34 32.38 11.53
N ALA A 128 -2.16 31.47 11.03
CA ALA A 128 -2.12 31.03 9.64
C ALA A 128 -2.73 32.07 8.68
N ASP A 129 -2.01 32.41 7.60
CA ASP A 129 -2.52 33.28 6.55
C ASP A 129 -3.78 32.66 5.89
N GLY A 130 -4.90 33.39 5.91
CA GLY A 130 -6.18 32.94 5.39
C GLY A 130 -7.04 32.12 6.37
N LEU A 131 -6.73 32.14 7.68
CA LEU A 131 -7.59 31.53 8.72
C LEU A 131 -9.01 32.11 8.73
N ALA A 132 -9.13 33.44 8.73
CA ALA A 132 -10.44 34.10 8.72
C ALA A 132 -11.25 33.75 7.47
N ASP A 133 -10.61 33.77 6.31
CA ASP A 133 -11.21 33.41 5.01
C ASP A 133 -11.70 31.96 4.99
N GLU A 134 -11.00 31.04 5.66
CA GLU A 134 -11.40 29.64 5.78
C GLU A 134 -12.61 29.45 6.71
N ILE A 135 -12.66 30.16 7.84
CA ILE A 135 -13.81 30.17 8.76
C ILE A 135 -15.06 30.72 8.04
N GLU A 136 -14.89 31.78 7.24
CA GLU A 136 -15.97 32.34 6.40
C GLU A 136 -16.38 31.35 5.29
N ARG A 137 -15.43 30.72 4.59
CA ARG A 137 -15.70 29.70 3.57
C ARG A 137 -16.49 28.51 4.11
N LEU A 138 -16.15 28.05 5.31
CA LEU A 138 -16.84 26.95 5.99
C LEU A 138 -18.26 27.34 6.46
N GLY A 139 -18.58 28.64 6.54
CA GLY A 139 -19.84 29.12 7.10
C GLY A 139 -19.95 28.90 8.60
N SER A 140 -18.82 28.88 9.33
CA SER A 140 -18.81 28.62 10.77
C SER A 140 -19.45 29.78 11.54
N THR A 141 -20.42 29.49 12.40
CA THR A 141 -21.05 30.48 13.31
C THR A 141 -20.45 30.44 14.70
N ASP A 142 -19.90 29.30 15.09
CA ASP A 142 -19.34 29.04 16.41
C ASP A 142 -17.91 28.49 16.26
N VAL A 143 -16.99 28.96 17.10
CA VAL A 143 -15.58 28.56 17.10
C VAL A 143 -15.16 28.16 18.51
N VAL A 144 -14.73 26.92 18.69
CA VAL A 144 -14.06 26.49 19.93
C VAL A 144 -12.61 26.96 19.86
N VAL A 145 -12.17 27.68 20.88
CA VAL A 145 -10.87 28.35 20.95
C VAL A 145 -10.07 27.71 22.08
N VAL A 146 -8.94 27.09 21.76
CA VAL A 146 -8.02 26.49 22.76
C VAL A 146 -6.79 27.39 22.87
N GLY A 147 -6.68 28.10 23.99
CA GLY A 147 -5.66 29.12 24.25
C GLY A 147 -5.96 30.49 23.62
N ASP A 148 -4.96 31.39 23.64
CA ASP A 148 -5.11 32.80 23.21
C ASP A 148 -5.11 32.96 21.67
N VAL A 149 -6.23 32.65 21.04
CA VAL A 149 -6.43 32.82 19.59
C VAL A 149 -6.77 34.28 19.23
N THR A 150 -6.11 34.80 18.20
CA THR A 150 -6.44 36.09 17.57
C THR A 150 -6.66 35.94 16.06
N GLY A 151 -7.22 36.96 15.40
CA GLY A 151 -7.44 36.95 13.94
C GLY A 151 -8.73 36.26 13.47
N LEU A 152 -9.66 35.95 14.37
CA LEU A 152 -10.98 35.41 14.01
C LEU A 152 -11.90 36.49 13.40
N PRO A 153 -12.89 36.11 12.57
CA PRO A 153 -13.97 37.00 12.14
C PRO A 153 -14.72 37.61 13.33
N ARG A 154 -15.35 38.77 13.15
CA ARG A 154 -16.03 39.48 14.25
C ARG A 154 -17.40 38.92 14.64
N ASP A 155 -18.04 38.22 13.71
CA ASP A 155 -19.43 37.80 13.82
C ASP A 155 -19.59 36.33 14.25
N VAL A 156 -18.49 35.63 14.54
CA VAL A 156 -18.50 34.26 15.10
C VAL A 156 -18.55 34.27 16.62
N ARG A 157 -19.25 33.30 17.20
CA ARG A 157 -19.29 33.09 18.65
C ARG A 157 -18.11 32.23 19.10
N THR A 158 -17.30 32.73 20.03
CA THR A 158 -16.17 31.98 20.58
C THR A 158 -16.53 31.23 21.86
N HIS A 159 -16.06 29.98 21.96
CA HIS A 159 -16.17 29.13 23.14
C HIS A 159 -14.74 28.81 23.62
N GLY A 160 -14.26 29.54 24.62
CA GLY A 160 -12.87 29.47 25.09
C GLY A 160 -12.60 28.29 26.02
N VAL A 161 -11.42 27.69 25.86
CA VAL A 161 -10.87 26.61 26.70
C VAL A 161 -9.42 26.98 27.04
N ASP A 162 -9.08 26.91 28.33
CA ASP A 162 -7.70 27.07 28.79
C ASP A 162 -6.93 25.76 28.51
N PRO A 163 -5.81 25.76 27.76
CA PRO A 163 -5.01 24.57 27.53
C PRO A 163 -4.44 23.96 28.82
N ALA A 164 -4.38 24.71 29.94
CA ALA A 164 -4.01 24.20 31.25
C ALA A 164 -5.16 23.50 32.00
N ASP A 165 -6.41 23.65 31.54
CA ASP A 165 -7.58 22.90 32.03
C ASP A 165 -8.38 22.31 30.85
N PRO A 166 -7.83 21.29 30.17
CA PRO A 166 -8.47 20.70 29.00
C PRO A 166 -9.76 19.94 29.35
N ALA A 167 -9.99 19.63 30.63
CA ALA A 167 -11.24 19.03 31.11
C ALA A 167 -12.44 20.00 30.99
N ALA A 168 -12.21 21.31 30.92
CA ALA A 168 -13.25 22.32 30.66
C ALA A 168 -14.00 22.12 29.33
N LEU A 169 -13.48 21.30 28.40
CA LEU A 169 -14.24 20.81 27.25
C LEU A 169 -15.55 20.10 27.65
N GLY A 170 -15.57 19.43 28.80
CA GLY A 170 -16.77 18.79 29.35
C GLY A 170 -17.87 19.78 29.72
N ASP A 171 -17.51 20.98 30.18
CA ASP A 171 -18.47 22.06 30.50
C ASP A 171 -19.08 22.69 29.23
N LEU A 172 -18.37 22.60 28.10
CA LEU A 172 -18.90 22.89 26.77
C LEU A 172 -19.78 21.74 26.22
N GLY A 173 -19.97 20.66 26.97
CA GLY A 173 -20.76 19.48 26.59
C GLY A 173 -20.03 18.47 25.71
N VAL A 174 -18.73 18.67 25.43
CA VAL A 174 -17.94 17.77 24.58
C VAL A 174 -17.79 16.40 25.27
N PRO A 175 -18.10 15.28 24.60
CA PRO A 175 -18.01 13.95 25.21
C PRO A 175 -16.56 13.49 25.32
N LEU A 176 -16.01 13.53 26.54
CA LEU A 176 -14.64 13.14 26.83
C LEU A 176 -14.51 11.65 27.18
N GLY A 177 -13.54 10.99 26.56
CA GLY A 177 -13.04 9.67 26.95
C GLY A 177 -11.99 9.76 28.08
N PRO A 178 -11.23 8.68 28.34
CA PRO A 178 -10.12 8.74 29.29
C PRO A 178 -9.07 9.76 28.85
N GLU A 179 -8.43 10.41 29.83
CA GLU A 179 -7.32 11.32 29.57
C GLU A 179 -6.03 10.56 29.25
N ARG A 180 -5.26 11.13 28.32
CA ARG A 180 -3.93 10.69 27.93
C ARG A 180 -3.04 11.93 27.80
N GLU A 181 -2.05 12.02 28.67
CA GLU A 181 -0.93 12.96 28.54
C GLU A 181 -0.05 12.54 27.34
N VAL A 182 0.43 13.52 26.57
CA VAL A 182 1.17 13.31 25.32
C VAL A 182 2.43 14.19 25.29
N ALA A 183 3.57 13.56 25.09
CA ALA A 183 4.86 14.22 24.90
C ALA A 183 4.95 14.89 23.52
N GLU A 184 5.88 15.84 23.35
CA GLU A 184 5.97 16.68 22.15
C GLU A 184 6.13 15.89 20.84
N GLY A 185 7.00 14.87 20.84
CA GLY A 185 7.20 14.01 19.67
C GLY A 185 6.07 13.01 19.36
N ASP A 186 5.11 12.83 20.29
CA ASP A 186 4.05 11.83 20.16
C ASP A 186 2.70 12.40 19.70
N VAL A 187 2.57 13.73 19.58
CA VAL A 187 1.28 14.39 19.33
C VAL A 187 0.62 13.96 18.01
N ALA A 188 1.39 13.84 16.92
CA ALA A 188 0.86 13.39 15.64
C ALA A 188 0.33 11.95 15.72
N ALA A 189 1.07 11.04 16.36
CA ALA A 189 0.67 9.64 16.54
C ALA A 189 -0.53 9.49 17.48
N ALA A 190 -0.60 10.29 18.57
CA ALA A 190 -1.72 10.30 19.50
C ALA A 190 -3.01 10.79 18.82
N VAL A 191 -2.92 11.88 18.04
CA VAL A 191 -4.04 12.40 17.25
C VAL A 191 -4.45 11.44 16.13
N ALA A 192 -3.49 10.83 15.44
CA ALA A 192 -3.75 9.80 14.44
C ALA A 192 -4.55 8.62 15.04
N GLY A 193 -4.39 8.32 16.33
CA GLY A 193 -5.14 7.28 17.05
C GLY A 193 -6.55 7.67 17.52
N LEU A 194 -6.98 8.93 17.40
CA LEU A 194 -8.30 9.37 17.88
C LEU A 194 -9.46 8.78 17.07
N GLY A 195 -10.60 8.58 17.75
CA GLY A 195 -11.82 8.04 17.16
C GLY A 195 -13.09 8.36 17.95
N ARG A 196 -14.22 7.83 17.47
CA ARG A 196 -15.56 7.96 18.06
C ARG A 196 -16.20 6.57 18.24
N PRO A 197 -17.11 6.38 19.23
CA PRO A 197 -17.41 7.27 20.36
C PRO A 197 -16.32 7.21 21.45
N GLY A 198 -16.36 8.15 22.40
CA GLY A 198 -15.42 8.16 23.54
C GLY A 198 -14.02 8.67 23.18
N THR A 199 -13.94 9.76 22.43
CA THR A 199 -12.70 10.42 22.03
C THR A 199 -11.84 10.76 23.24
N ALA A 200 -10.65 10.18 23.33
CA ALA A 200 -9.73 10.40 24.46
C ALA A 200 -9.39 11.90 24.60
N LEU A 201 -9.31 12.37 25.85
CA LEU A 201 -8.84 13.71 26.15
C LEU A 201 -7.31 13.71 26.02
N LEU A 202 -6.78 14.39 25.01
CA LEU A 202 -5.33 14.56 24.87
C LEU A 202 -4.91 15.84 25.58
N SER A 203 -4.05 15.70 26.58
CA SER A 203 -3.37 16.80 27.27
C SER A 203 -1.89 16.81 26.89
N GLY A 204 -1.30 18.00 26.74
CA GLY A 204 0.14 18.14 26.53
C GLY A 204 0.90 18.06 27.85
N GLU A 205 2.10 17.48 27.84
CA GLU A 205 2.99 17.47 29.01
C GLU A 205 3.26 18.91 29.48
N VAL A 206 2.82 19.23 30.71
CA VAL A 206 3.05 20.55 31.31
C VAL A 206 4.50 20.59 31.78
N PRO A 207 5.33 21.57 31.38
CA PRO A 207 6.72 21.66 31.83
C PRO A 207 6.80 21.82 33.37
N GLY A 208 7.02 20.69 34.06
CA GLY A 208 7.22 20.69 35.49
C GLY A 208 8.47 21.48 35.88
N PRO A 209 8.55 22.05 37.10
CA PRO A 209 9.79 22.62 37.60
C PRO A 209 10.84 21.50 37.70
N GLY A 210 11.71 21.43 36.70
CA GLY A 210 12.61 20.29 36.51
C GLY A 210 13.46 20.00 37.75
N PRO A 211 13.75 18.71 38.06
CA PRO A 211 14.54 18.36 39.23
C PRO A 211 15.92 19.01 39.12
N THR A 212 16.26 19.83 40.11
CA THR A 212 17.58 20.49 40.20
C THR A 212 18.68 19.44 40.19
N SER A 213 19.46 19.39 39.11
CA SER A 213 20.56 18.45 38.94
C SER A 213 21.64 18.67 40.00
N ALA A 214 21.60 17.85 41.05
CA ALA A 214 22.67 17.74 42.03
C ALA A 214 23.77 16.85 41.47
N ALA A 215 24.86 17.47 41.00
CA ALA A 215 26.01 16.75 40.47
C ALA A 215 26.72 15.89 41.55
N PRO A 216 27.06 14.61 41.27
CA PRO A 216 27.95 13.82 42.11
C PRO A 216 29.42 14.03 41.71
N SER A 217 30.26 14.37 42.70
CA SER A 217 31.68 14.67 42.51
C SER A 217 32.62 13.50 42.86
N GLY A 218 33.21 12.83 41.85
CA GLY A 218 34.43 11.97 41.94
C GLY A 218 34.38 10.74 42.88
N SER A 219 35.27 9.75 42.82
CA SER A 219 36.35 9.38 41.86
C SER A 219 36.69 7.87 42.09
N PRO A 220 37.60 7.21 41.34
CA PRO A 220 37.48 5.76 41.03
C PRO A 220 38.30 4.79 41.90
N ALA A 221 37.95 3.49 41.85
CA ALA A 221 38.82 2.39 42.32
C ALA A 221 38.62 1.05 41.55
N ALA A 222 39.70 0.63 40.88
CA ALA A 222 40.19 -0.74 40.57
C ALA A 222 39.25 -1.97 40.35
N ALA A 223 39.54 -2.70 39.26
CA ALA A 223 39.14 -4.11 39.03
C ALA A 223 40.02 -5.11 39.85
N PRO A 224 39.70 -6.43 39.86
CA PRO A 224 40.31 -7.31 38.84
C PRO A 224 39.51 -8.57 38.37
N ALA A 225 39.80 -8.99 37.13
CA ALA A 225 39.94 -10.37 36.57
C ALA A 225 39.05 -11.58 36.99
N THR A 226 38.29 -12.11 36.01
CA THR A 226 38.23 -13.50 35.40
C THR A 226 38.78 -14.74 36.17
N PRO A 227 38.33 -16.02 35.92
CA PRO A 227 37.86 -16.56 34.61
C PRO A 227 36.75 -17.68 34.59
N ALA A 228 36.37 -18.12 33.37
CA ALA A 228 35.94 -19.46 32.85
C ALA A 228 35.05 -20.43 33.69
N SER A 229 34.06 -21.17 33.14
CA SER A 229 34.25 -22.28 32.16
C SER A 229 32.93 -22.87 31.62
N ASP A 230 32.95 -23.30 30.35
CA ASP A 230 32.51 -24.58 29.76
C ASP A 230 31.13 -25.25 30.09
N ASP A 231 30.28 -25.45 29.06
CA ASP A 231 30.14 -26.73 28.29
C ASP A 231 28.70 -27.25 27.95
N VAL A 232 28.65 -28.04 26.87
CA VAL A 232 27.71 -29.09 26.39
C VAL A 232 26.43 -28.74 25.58
N LEU A 233 26.38 -29.39 24.41
CA LEU A 233 25.34 -29.48 23.37
C LEU A 233 24.18 -30.48 23.65
N ALA A 234 23.07 -30.26 22.91
CA ALA A 234 22.10 -31.25 22.37
C ALA A 234 21.24 -32.10 23.35
N SER A 235 19.91 -32.24 23.15
CA SER A 235 19.30 -32.90 21.98
C SER A 235 17.76 -32.83 21.93
N LEU A 236 17.21 -32.53 20.75
CA LEU A 236 15.99 -33.07 20.09
C LEU A 236 14.86 -33.75 20.90
N ARG A 237 13.61 -33.39 20.58
CA ARG A 237 12.63 -34.30 19.92
C ARG A 237 11.37 -33.60 19.38
N LEU A 238 10.95 -34.01 18.17
CA LEU A 238 9.63 -33.74 17.59
C LEU A 238 8.61 -34.81 18.02
N GLU A 239 7.34 -34.42 18.16
CA GLU A 239 6.19 -35.32 17.97
C GLU A 239 5.11 -34.63 17.13
N LEU A 240 4.69 -35.31 16.04
CA LEU A 240 3.55 -34.98 15.19
C LEU A 240 2.50 -36.08 15.33
N PRO A 241 1.20 -35.73 15.37
CA PRO A 241 0.14 -36.61 14.91
C PRO A 241 -0.61 -35.98 13.73
N GLY A 242 -0.70 -36.70 12.61
CA GLY A 242 -1.43 -36.26 11.42
C GLY A 242 -2.95 -36.51 11.48
N ALA A 243 -3.68 -35.90 10.55
CA ALA A 243 -5.07 -36.21 10.27
C ALA A 243 -5.36 -36.12 8.76
N THR A 244 -6.29 -36.95 8.29
CA THR A 244 -6.59 -37.19 6.87
C THR A 244 -7.53 -36.15 6.26
N ALA A 245 -7.40 -35.93 4.95
CA ALA A 245 -8.19 -34.97 4.19
C ALA A 245 -9.69 -35.33 4.01
N SER A 246 -10.53 -34.30 3.88
CA SER A 246 -11.73 -34.33 3.04
C SER A 246 -12.13 -32.91 2.64
N SER A 247 -12.32 -32.67 1.35
CA SER A 247 -12.66 -31.36 0.81
C SER A 247 -14.16 -31.08 0.85
N THR A 248 -14.53 -29.86 1.19
CA THR A 248 -15.66 -29.17 0.56
C THR A 248 -15.31 -27.70 0.41
N ALA A 249 -15.40 -27.18 -0.83
CA ALA A 249 -15.24 -25.75 -1.08
C ALA A 249 -16.43 -24.99 -0.50
N ALA A 250 -16.24 -24.41 0.68
CA ALA A 250 -17.15 -23.44 1.28
C ALA A 250 -16.48 -22.07 1.21
N ALA A 251 -17.18 -21.07 0.65
CA ALA A 251 -16.71 -19.69 0.68
C ALA A 251 -16.41 -19.30 2.13
N ALA A 252 -15.22 -18.74 2.38
CA ALA A 252 -14.84 -18.29 3.72
C ALA A 252 -15.94 -17.40 4.31
N PRO A 253 -16.42 -17.68 5.53
CA PRO A 253 -17.46 -16.86 6.14
C PRO A 253 -16.92 -15.44 6.26
N ARG A 254 -17.57 -14.49 5.59
CA ARG A 254 -17.30 -13.07 5.80
C ARG A 254 -17.34 -12.83 7.32
N PRO A 255 -16.35 -12.14 7.91
CA PRO A 255 -16.45 -11.77 9.31
C PRO A 255 -17.76 -11.00 9.47
N SER A 256 -18.66 -11.54 10.30
CA SER A 256 -19.93 -10.88 10.63
C SER A 256 -19.57 -9.49 11.14
N ALA A 257 -19.93 -8.45 10.38
CA ALA A 257 -19.60 -7.09 10.74
C ALA A 257 -20.12 -6.83 12.16
N THR A 258 -19.19 -6.66 13.10
CA THR A 258 -19.51 -6.25 14.46
C THR A 258 -20.33 -4.97 14.33
N PRO A 259 -21.54 -4.88 14.92
CA PRO A 259 -22.37 -3.70 14.76
C PRO A 259 -21.55 -2.49 15.22
N ARG A 260 -21.31 -1.55 14.29
CA ARG A 260 -20.58 -0.32 14.55
C ARG A 260 -21.18 0.32 15.81
N PRO A 261 -20.39 0.69 16.83
CA PRO A 261 -20.91 1.47 17.95
C PRO A 261 -21.67 2.66 17.39
N ALA A 262 -22.85 2.94 17.94
CA ALA A 262 -23.63 4.09 17.49
C ALA A 262 -22.76 5.35 17.63
N ASP A 263 -22.73 6.19 16.59
CA ASP A 263 -22.07 7.49 16.66
C ASP A 263 -22.59 8.26 17.88
N PRO A 264 -21.73 9.06 18.56
CA PRO A 264 -22.16 9.81 19.72
C PRO A 264 -23.34 10.71 19.35
N GLY A 265 -24.37 10.69 20.19
CA GLY A 265 -25.58 11.48 19.98
C GLY A 265 -25.30 12.99 19.97
N PRO A 266 -26.25 13.81 19.49
CA PRO A 266 -26.01 15.24 19.31
C PRO A 266 -25.60 15.96 20.61
N VAL A 267 -24.56 16.78 20.50
CA VAL A 267 -23.92 17.53 21.59
C VAL A 267 -24.39 18.98 21.57
N ARG A 268 -24.83 19.53 22.70
CA ARG A 268 -25.10 20.96 22.83
C ARG A 268 -23.79 21.67 23.20
N LEU A 269 -23.28 22.53 22.31
CA LEU A 269 -22.03 23.25 22.50
C LEU A 269 -22.22 24.46 23.42
N GLY A 270 -21.87 24.30 24.70
CA GLY A 270 -22.13 25.30 25.74
C GLY A 270 -23.64 25.57 25.96
N ALA A 271 -23.98 26.48 26.87
CA ALA A 271 -25.38 26.73 27.23
C ALA A 271 -26.23 27.21 26.02
N ASP A 272 -25.75 28.25 25.32
CA ASP A 272 -26.51 28.96 24.29
C ASP A 272 -26.16 28.57 22.85
N GLY A 273 -25.17 27.69 22.64
CA GLY A 273 -24.69 27.32 21.31
C GLY A 273 -25.56 26.29 20.58
N PRO A 274 -25.13 25.88 19.37
CA PRO A 274 -25.85 24.92 18.55
C PRO A 274 -25.85 23.52 19.17
N VAL A 275 -26.82 22.71 18.75
CA VAL A 275 -26.74 21.25 18.90
C VAL A 275 -25.99 20.74 17.68
N VAL A 276 -24.85 20.08 17.88
CA VAL A 276 -23.92 19.60 16.86
C VAL A 276 -24.01 18.08 16.79
N ALA A 277 -24.03 17.52 15.59
CA ALA A 277 -23.80 16.09 15.37
C ALA A 277 -22.61 15.90 14.42
N PRO A 278 -21.72 14.92 14.66
CA PRO A 278 -20.61 14.65 13.75
C PRO A 278 -21.08 14.25 12.34
N PRO A 279 -20.29 14.53 11.29
CA PRO A 279 -20.62 14.10 9.95
C PRO A 279 -20.57 12.57 9.82
N ALA A 280 -21.38 12.05 8.91
CA ALA A 280 -21.24 10.69 8.42
C ALA A 280 -19.85 10.54 7.77
N ALA A 281 -19.12 9.50 8.17
CA ALA A 281 -17.80 9.23 7.61
C ALA A 281 -17.91 8.94 6.10
N PRO A 282 -17.05 9.54 5.26
CA PRO A 282 -17.02 9.25 3.83
C PRO A 282 -16.60 7.80 3.59
N GLU A 283 -17.17 7.17 2.56
CA GLU A 283 -16.74 5.85 2.12
C GLU A 283 -15.45 5.96 1.29
N ARG A 284 -14.59 4.94 1.38
CA ARG A 284 -13.41 4.73 0.51
C ARG A 284 -12.40 5.90 0.49
N ALA A 285 -12.29 6.63 1.58
CA ALA A 285 -11.31 7.71 1.75
C ALA A 285 -10.26 7.38 2.83
N ALA A 286 -9.05 7.91 2.69
CA ALA A 286 -8.03 7.91 3.74
C ALA A 286 -7.16 9.18 3.71
N LEU A 287 -6.56 9.52 4.85
CA LEU A 287 -5.45 10.47 4.91
C LEU A 287 -4.15 9.69 5.13
N LEU A 288 -3.12 9.97 4.31
CA LEU A 288 -1.80 9.35 4.42
C LEU A 288 -0.81 10.33 5.06
N VAL A 289 0.03 9.83 5.95
CA VAL A 289 1.12 10.59 6.59
C VAL A 289 2.30 9.64 6.82
N ASP A 290 3.52 10.16 6.81
CA ASP A 290 4.69 9.46 7.36
C ASP A 290 4.93 10.02 8.77
N LEU A 291 4.53 9.29 9.81
CA LEU A 291 4.64 9.77 11.19
C LEU A 291 6.11 9.92 11.64
N ALA A 292 7.03 9.13 11.07
CA ALA A 292 8.46 9.23 11.39
C ALA A 292 9.10 10.50 10.78
N ALA A 293 8.50 11.06 9.72
CA ALA A 293 8.92 12.31 9.10
C ALA A 293 8.34 13.58 9.76
N ASP A 294 7.46 13.46 10.77
CA ASP A 294 6.85 14.58 11.50
C ASP A 294 7.13 14.56 13.03
N PRO A 295 8.41 14.54 13.47
CA PRO A 295 8.76 14.50 14.89
C PRO A 295 8.38 15.76 15.67
N ASP A 296 8.14 16.88 14.97
CA ASP A 296 7.69 18.15 15.55
C ASP A 296 6.14 18.26 15.61
N GLY A 297 5.42 17.21 15.20
CA GLY A 297 3.95 17.16 15.25
C GLY A 297 3.22 18.18 14.37
N ARG A 298 3.87 18.74 13.34
CA ARG A 298 3.33 19.82 12.49
C ARG A 298 2.07 19.42 11.73
N THR A 299 1.86 18.13 11.48
CA THR A 299 0.65 17.62 10.83
C THR A 299 -0.52 17.42 11.80
N ALA A 300 -0.33 17.43 13.12
CA ALA A 300 -1.33 16.97 14.09
C ALA A 300 -2.71 17.65 13.95
N ALA A 301 -2.79 18.97 13.76
CA ALA A 301 -4.08 19.66 13.51
C ALA A 301 -4.78 19.20 12.20
N ALA A 302 -3.99 18.87 11.17
CA ALA A 302 -4.50 18.31 9.92
C ALA A 302 -4.96 16.85 10.07
N LEU A 303 -4.26 16.04 10.87
CA LEU A 303 -4.67 14.69 11.24
C LEU A 303 -6.00 14.71 12.03
N ALA A 304 -6.13 15.65 12.97
CA ALA A 304 -7.36 15.87 13.73
C ALA A 304 -8.53 16.25 12.83
N THR A 305 -8.29 17.13 11.84
CA THR A 305 -9.28 17.53 10.83
C THR A 305 -9.79 16.32 10.03
N ALA A 306 -8.90 15.41 9.60
CA ALA A 306 -9.31 14.18 8.92
C ALA A 306 -10.11 13.24 9.85
N ARG A 307 -9.66 13.03 11.09
CA ARG A 307 -10.40 12.23 12.07
C ARG A 307 -11.78 12.82 12.40
N ALA A 308 -11.92 14.14 12.44
CA ALA A 308 -13.19 14.84 12.62
C ALA A 308 -14.16 14.59 11.45
N ALA A 309 -13.67 14.65 10.21
CA ALA A 309 -14.39 14.27 9.00
C ALA A 309 -14.77 12.77 8.96
N GLY A 310 -14.25 11.94 9.87
CA GLY A 310 -14.42 10.50 9.86
C GLY A 310 -13.50 9.78 8.86
N VAL A 311 -12.52 10.48 8.29
CA VAL A 311 -11.50 9.92 7.40
C VAL A 311 -10.44 9.19 8.24
N PRO A 312 -10.11 7.93 7.96
CA PRO A 312 -9.05 7.22 8.65
C PRO A 312 -7.68 7.81 8.29
N VAL A 313 -6.84 8.01 9.30
CA VAL A 313 -5.41 8.31 9.13
C VAL A 313 -4.65 6.99 9.02
N VAL A 314 -3.78 6.88 8.01
CA VAL A 314 -2.93 5.72 7.73
C VAL A 314 -1.48 6.19 7.73
N ASP A 315 -0.66 5.55 8.57
CA ASP A 315 0.78 5.74 8.57
C ASP A 315 1.42 4.98 7.40
N VAL A 316 2.27 5.67 6.65
CA VAL A 316 2.94 5.19 5.44
C VAL A 316 4.42 5.64 5.49
N PRO A 317 5.28 4.93 6.26
CA PRO A 317 6.69 5.25 6.35
C PRO A 317 7.36 5.27 4.97
N GLY A 318 8.14 6.32 4.69
CA GLY A 318 8.79 6.53 3.40
C GLY A 318 7.86 6.93 2.24
N GLY A 319 6.56 7.17 2.49
CA GLY A 319 5.63 7.72 1.51
C GLY A 319 5.18 6.79 0.38
N ASP A 320 5.49 5.49 0.43
CA ASP A 320 4.96 4.49 -0.52
C ASP A 320 3.92 3.57 0.14
N PRO A 321 2.62 3.69 -0.20
CA PRO A 321 1.54 2.87 0.39
C PRO A 321 1.62 1.38 0.06
N ARG A 322 2.60 0.98 -0.76
CA ARG A 322 2.93 -0.41 -1.11
C ARG A 322 4.00 -1.02 -0.20
N ALA A 323 4.71 -0.22 0.60
CA ALA A 323 5.90 -0.68 1.32
C ALA A 323 5.58 -1.71 2.42
N THR A 324 4.49 -1.52 3.17
CA THR A 324 4.18 -2.34 4.35
C THR A 324 2.84 -3.05 4.24
N SER A 325 2.72 -4.26 4.80
CA SER A 325 1.41 -4.93 4.93
C SER A 325 0.40 -4.11 5.73
N ALA A 326 0.85 -3.28 6.68
CA ALA A 326 -0.04 -2.41 7.45
C ALA A 326 -0.73 -1.35 6.57
N SER A 327 0.03 -0.67 5.70
CA SER A 327 -0.50 0.34 4.77
C SER A 327 -1.39 -0.29 3.69
N VAL A 328 -0.96 -1.39 3.06
CA VAL A 328 -1.75 -2.12 2.05
C VAL A 328 -3.11 -2.59 2.60
N ARG A 329 -3.13 -3.19 3.80
CA ARG A 329 -4.38 -3.63 4.45
C ARG A 329 -5.28 -2.45 4.83
N ALA A 330 -4.71 -1.37 5.36
CA ALA A 330 -5.46 -0.17 5.73
C ALA A 330 -6.10 0.54 4.53
N LEU A 331 -5.51 0.40 3.33
CA LEU A 331 -5.98 1.03 2.09
C LEU A 331 -6.87 0.13 1.23
N THR A 332 -7.15 -1.10 1.65
CA THR A 332 -7.99 -2.04 0.89
C THR A 332 -9.38 -1.44 0.63
N GLY A 333 -9.71 -1.22 -0.65
CA GLY A 333 -10.96 -0.58 -1.09
C GLY A 333 -11.01 0.95 -0.97
N VAL A 334 -9.90 1.63 -0.67
CA VAL A 334 -9.79 3.10 -0.70
C VAL A 334 -9.61 3.59 -2.15
N GLU A 335 -10.35 4.63 -2.51
CA GLU A 335 -10.38 5.23 -3.85
C GLU A 335 -9.89 6.69 -3.85
N HIS A 336 -10.00 7.40 -2.71
CA HIS A 336 -9.59 8.79 -2.56
C HIS A 336 -8.60 8.96 -1.40
N VAL A 337 -7.47 9.61 -1.64
CA VAL A 337 -6.50 9.97 -0.60
C VAL A 337 -6.12 11.45 -0.57
N VAL A 338 -5.91 11.96 0.64
CA VAL A 338 -5.13 13.17 0.90
C VAL A 338 -3.84 12.74 1.58
N ALA A 339 -2.68 13.05 1.02
CA ALA A 339 -1.39 12.70 1.60
C ALA A 339 -0.62 13.94 2.06
N LEU A 340 0.06 13.85 3.21
CA LEU A 340 0.76 14.98 3.82
C LEU A 340 2.29 14.83 3.67
N GLY A 341 2.92 15.84 3.07
CA GLY A 341 4.37 15.94 2.93
C GLY A 341 4.91 15.44 1.58
N ALA A 342 6.11 15.89 1.24
CA ALA A 342 6.73 15.65 -0.06
C ALA A 342 7.17 14.19 -0.30
N ALA A 343 7.26 13.37 0.76
CA ALA A 343 7.63 11.95 0.68
C ALA A 343 6.73 11.15 -0.28
N PHE A 344 5.44 11.52 -0.39
CA PHE A 344 4.48 10.89 -1.28
C PHE A 344 4.65 11.23 -2.77
N GLY A 345 5.49 12.23 -3.10
CA GLY A 345 5.81 12.62 -4.46
C GLY A 345 4.66 13.30 -5.21
N ALA A 346 4.61 13.10 -6.54
CA ALA A 346 3.55 13.66 -7.38
C ALA A 346 2.23 12.89 -7.23
N ALA A 347 1.10 13.61 -7.23
CA ALA A 347 -0.24 13.05 -7.05
C ALA A 347 -0.56 11.93 -8.05
N ASP A 348 -0.14 12.06 -9.31
CA ASP A 348 -0.34 11.09 -10.39
C ASP A 348 0.32 9.73 -10.05
N ARG A 349 1.56 9.78 -9.54
CA ARG A 349 2.31 8.59 -9.10
C ARG A 349 1.68 8.00 -7.84
N LEU A 350 1.31 8.83 -6.87
CA LEU A 350 0.62 8.38 -5.66
C LEU A 350 -0.70 7.69 -6.01
N GLY A 351 -1.49 8.22 -6.95
CA GLY A 351 -2.75 7.62 -7.40
C GLY A 351 -2.56 6.21 -7.97
N ALA A 352 -1.51 5.99 -8.77
CA ALA A 352 -1.17 4.65 -9.26
C ALA A 352 -0.74 3.69 -8.13
N ARG A 353 0.05 4.17 -7.15
CA ARG A 353 0.47 3.39 -5.97
C ARG A 353 -0.71 3.01 -5.09
N VAL A 354 -1.63 3.94 -4.83
CA VAL A 354 -2.85 3.72 -4.06
C VAL A 354 -3.80 2.78 -4.78
N ALA A 355 -3.91 2.87 -6.11
CA ALA A 355 -4.71 1.91 -6.88
C ALA A 355 -4.18 0.46 -6.75
N ALA A 356 -2.86 0.26 -6.70
CA ALA A 356 -2.27 -1.05 -6.38
C ALA A 356 -2.55 -1.46 -4.92
N ALA A 357 -2.29 -0.58 -3.94
CA ALA A 357 -2.51 -0.85 -2.52
C ALA A 357 -3.99 -1.16 -2.20
N SER A 358 -4.94 -0.52 -2.90
CA SER A 358 -6.37 -0.69 -2.67
C SER A 358 -6.92 -2.05 -3.07
N THR A 359 -6.17 -2.84 -3.83
CA THR A 359 -6.48 -4.25 -4.09
C THR A 359 -6.37 -5.12 -2.83
N GLY A 360 -5.58 -4.69 -1.82
CA GLY A 360 -5.26 -5.48 -0.63
C GLY A 360 -4.40 -6.73 -0.89
N VAL A 361 -3.92 -6.92 -2.12
CA VAL A 361 -3.11 -8.08 -2.52
C VAL A 361 -1.67 -7.89 -2.07
N GLU A 362 -1.14 -8.79 -1.24
CA GLU A 362 0.26 -8.76 -0.79
C GLU A 362 1.13 -9.73 -1.61
N LEU A 363 2.42 -9.39 -1.73
CA LEU A 363 3.46 -10.29 -2.19
C LEU A 363 3.86 -11.28 -1.07
N PRO A 364 4.49 -12.41 -1.44
CA PRO A 364 5.37 -13.15 -0.53
C PRO A 364 6.26 -12.22 0.31
N GLY A 365 6.33 -12.49 1.61
CA GLY A 365 7.00 -11.63 2.60
C GLY A 365 6.25 -10.35 2.99
N GLY A 366 5.00 -10.15 2.55
CA GLY A 366 4.16 -9.00 2.92
C GLY A 366 4.35 -7.76 2.02
N GLY A 367 3.51 -6.74 2.22
CA GLY A 367 3.51 -5.53 1.38
C GLY A 367 3.32 -5.81 -0.12
N GLN A 368 3.69 -4.85 -0.96
CA GLN A 368 3.55 -4.89 -2.42
C GLN A 368 4.83 -4.51 -3.18
N LEU A 369 5.92 -4.19 -2.47
CA LEU A 369 7.25 -4.01 -3.05
C LEU A 369 8.05 -5.32 -2.99
N VAL A 370 8.87 -5.56 -4.01
CA VAL A 370 9.80 -6.70 -4.06
C VAL A 370 10.91 -6.48 -3.04
N PHE A 371 11.49 -5.27 -3.02
CA PHE A 371 12.46 -4.83 -2.02
C PHE A 371 11.91 -3.55 -1.37
N PRO A 372 11.16 -3.67 -0.26
CA PRO A 372 10.65 -2.49 0.44
C PRO A 372 11.80 -1.70 1.08
N PRO A 373 11.71 -0.35 1.16
CA PRO A 373 12.65 0.44 1.93
C PRO A 373 12.39 0.28 3.44
N GLY A 374 13.46 0.18 4.22
CA GLY A 374 13.40 0.04 5.68
C GLY A 374 13.70 -1.39 6.16
N GLU A 375 13.60 -1.59 7.48
CA GLU A 375 13.94 -2.84 8.16
C GLU A 375 12.71 -3.41 8.89
N PRO A 376 12.45 -4.74 8.83
CA PRO A 376 13.14 -5.71 7.99
C PRO A 376 12.74 -5.56 6.51
N GLY A 377 13.74 -5.66 5.62
CA GLY A 377 13.53 -5.73 4.18
C GLY A 377 13.15 -7.15 3.72
N LYS A 378 13.55 -7.49 2.49
CA LYS A 378 13.35 -8.83 1.91
C LYS A 378 14.59 -9.34 1.19
N ARG A 379 14.83 -10.66 1.32
CA ARG A 379 15.81 -11.43 0.53
C ARG A 379 15.08 -12.54 -0.20
N TYR A 380 15.52 -12.86 -1.41
CA TYR A 380 14.93 -13.96 -2.18
C TYR A 380 15.94 -15.10 -2.31
N VAL A 381 15.49 -16.34 -2.09
CA VAL A 381 16.30 -17.54 -2.30
C VAL A 381 15.57 -18.45 -3.27
N ALA A 382 16.12 -18.60 -4.48
CA ALA A 382 15.47 -19.27 -5.60
C ALA A 382 16.06 -20.66 -5.89
N LEU A 383 15.21 -21.54 -6.39
CA LEU A 383 15.61 -22.74 -7.13
C LEU A 383 15.37 -22.51 -8.62
N TYR A 384 16.34 -22.86 -9.47
CA TYR A 384 16.29 -22.66 -10.92
C TYR A 384 15.90 -23.93 -11.70
N GLY A 385 15.22 -23.75 -12.83
CA GLY A 385 15.13 -24.74 -13.90
C GLY A 385 13.76 -24.89 -14.52
N THR A 386 13.44 -26.04 -15.13
CA THR A 386 12.08 -26.34 -15.63
C THR A 386 11.56 -27.68 -15.11
N PRO A 387 10.29 -27.75 -14.65
CA PRO A 387 9.66 -28.99 -14.21
C PRO A 387 9.84 -30.16 -15.19
N GLY A 388 10.22 -31.32 -14.65
CA GLY A 388 10.38 -32.57 -15.40
C GLY A 388 11.61 -32.66 -16.32
N THR A 389 12.56 -31.71 -16.26
CA THR A 389 13.83 -31.80 -17.01
C THR A 389 15.04 -31.58 -16.07
N PRO A 390 15.54 -32.62 -15.37
CA PRO A 390 16.67 -32.51 -14.42
C PRO A 390 17.92 -31.85 -15.00
N ALA A 391 18.20 -32.07 -16.29
CA ALA A 391 19.36 -31.51 -16.99
C ALA A 391 19.28 -29.99 -17.24
N LEU A 392 18.22 -29.31 -16.79
CA LEU A 392 18.02 -27.87 -16.88
C LEU A 392 17.85 -27.23 -15.48
N GLY A 393 18.42 -27.84 -14.43
CA GLY A 393 18.42 -27.31 -13.06
C GLY A 393 17.47 -28.03 -12.10
N VAL A 394 17.70 -27.80 -10.80
CA VAL A 394 17.05 -28.50 -9.68
C VAL A 394 15.52 -28.47 -9.63
N LEU A 395 14.84 -27.51 -10.28
CA LEU A 395 13.37 -27.57 -10.43
C LEU A 395 12.89 -28.78 -11.27
N GLY A 396 13.76 -29.38 -12.07
CA GLY A 396 13.45 -30.53 -12.91
C GLY A 396 13.49 -31.89 -12.20
N GLU A 397 14.03 -31.96 -10.98
CA GLU A 397 14.40 -33.21 -10.31
C GLU A 397 13.26 -33.88 -9.52
N GLN A 398 12.19 -33.16 -9.21
CA GLN A 398 11.10 -33.64 -8.36
C GLN A 398 9.72 -33.15 -8.80
N ASP A 399 8.65 -33.64 -8.16
CA ASP A 399 7.27 -33.20 -8.42
C ASP A 399 6.95 -31.84 -7.78
N VAL A 400 5.72 -31.33 -7.99
CA VAL A 400 5.30 -30.02 -7.48
C VAL A 400 5.37 -29.95 -5.94
N PRO A 401 4.75 -30.84 -5.14
CA PRO A 401 4.87 -30.80 -3.68
C PRO A 401 6.32 -30.87 -3.17
N ALA A 402 7.16 -31.71 -3.76
CA ALA A 402 8.56 -31.82 -3.37
C ALA A 402 9.36 -30.57 -3.77
N THR A 403 9.04 -29.93 -4.89
CA THR A 403 9.66 -28.66 -5.33
C THR A 403 9.37 -27.53 -4.33
N ILE A 404 8.11 -27.37 -3.92
CA ILE A 404 7.70 -26.38 -2.92
C ILE A 404 8.43 -26.61 -1.59
N ALA A 405 8.49 -27.86 -1.12
CA ALA A 405 9.20 -28.22 0.10
C ALA A 405 10.72 -27.98 0.01
N ARG A 406 11.35 -28.28 -1.12
CA ARG A 406 12.78 -28.04 -1.36
C ARG A 406 13.09 -26.54 -1.38
N ALA A 407 12.26 -25.73 -2.04
CA ALA A 407 12.44 -24.27 -2.06
C ALA A 407 12.38 -23.68 -0.64
N GLN A 408 11.41 -24.12 0.17
CA GLN A 408 11.31 -23.74 1.59
C GLN A 408 12.57 -24.15 2.38
N GLN A 409 13.07 -25.36 2.18
CA GLN A 409 14.24 -25.88 2.88
C GLN A 409 15.55 -25.18 2.48
N THR A 410 15.68 -24.76 1.22
CA THR A 410 16.85 -23.98 0.75
C THR A 410 16.79 -22.56 1.31
N ALA A 411 15.63 -21.90 1.28
CA ALA A 411 15.44 -20.56 1.81
C ALA A 411 15.71 -20.48 3.32
N ALA A 412 15.18 -21.43 4.11
CA ALA A 412 15.32 -21.45 5.58
C ALA A 412 16.77 -21.55 6.11
N GLN A 413 17.76 -21.80 5.23
CA GLN A 413 19.18 -21.74 5.59
C GLN A 413 19.72 -20.31 5.71
N TYR A 414 18.98 -19.31 5.18
CA TYR A 414 19.32 -17.90 5.23
C TYR A 414 18.65 -17.14 6.38
N ASP A 415 17.56 -17.67 6.96
CA ASP A 415 16.88 -17.10 8.13
C ASP A 415 17.82 -16.70 9.29
N PRO A 416 18.86 -17.48 9.68
CA PRO A 416 19.77 -17.07 10.77
C PRO A 416 20.87 -16.09 10.33
N LEU A 417 20.91 -15.66 9.07
CA LEU A 417 21.95 -14.81 8.49
C LEU A 417 21.53 -13.34 8.35
N THR A 418 20.25 -13.03 8.55
CA THR A 418 19.69 -11.68 8.33
C THR A 418 18.44 -11.44 9.16
N GLU A 419 18.11 -10.16 9.39
CA GLU A 419 16.82 -9.76 9.96
C GLU A 419 15.75 -9.55 8.85
N ASP A 420 16.17 -9.48 7.58
CA ASP A 420 15.29 -9.41 6.40
C ASP A 420 14.35 -10.62 6.31
N THR A 421 13.14 -10.42 5.76
CA THR A 421 12.24 -11.55 5.46
C THR A 421 12.78 -12.35 4.27
N VAL A 422 13.23 -13.59 4.52
CA VAL A 422 13.67 -14.51 3.47
C VAL A 422 12.46 -15.13 2.76
N VAL A 423 12.40 -14.96 1.44
CA VAL A 423 11.31 -15.43 0.58
C VAL A 423 11.79 -16.57 -0.33
N PRO A 424 11.26 -17.80 -0.16
CA PRO A 424 11.53 -18.88 -1.10
C PRO A 424 10.97 -18.56 -2.48
N THR A 425 11.71 -18.90 -3.53
CA THR A 425 11.42 -18.49 -4.91
C THR A 425 11.62 -19.66 -5.89
N LEU A 426 10.84 -19.69 -6.97
CA LEU A 426 11.02 -20.61 -8.09
C LEU A 426 11.33 -19.82 -9.36
N GLU A 427 12.49 -20.07 -9.97
CA GLU A 427 12.91 -19.43 -11.21
C GLU A 427 12.75 -20.43 -12.37
N ILE A 428 11.65 -20.28 -13.10
CA ILE A 428 11.09 -21.30 -14.00
C ILE A 428 11.41 -20.95 -15.46
N ILE A 429 12.25 -21.76 -16.12
CA ILE A 429 12.50 -21.67 -17.56
C ILE A 429 11.20 -21.97 -18.31
N ALA A 430 10.60 -20.93 -18.89
CA ALA A 430 9.32 -21.01 -19.59
C ALA A 430 9.48 -21.07 -21.11
N THR A 431 10.58 -20.52 -21.66
CA THR A 431 11.02 -20.79 -23.04
C THR A 431 12.42 -21.39 -22.98
N ILE A 432 12.61 -22.53 -23.66
CA ILE A 432 13.83 -23.34 -23.56
C ILE A 432 14.61 -23.22 -24.85
N ALA A 433 15.91 -22.92 -24.76
CA ALA A 433 16.79 -22.88 -25.91
C ALA A 433 16.92 -24.25 -26.59
N SER A 434 16.60 -24.31 -27.88
CA SER A 434 16.66 -25.52 -28.70
C SER A 434 17.94 -25.60 -29.52
N ALA A 435 18.49 -26.81 -29.65
CA ALA A 435 19.67 -27.10 -30.48
C ALA A 435 19.38 -27.03 -32.00
N GLY A 436 18.11 -27.12 -32.39
CA GLY A 436 17.63 -27.01 -33.77
C GLY A 436 16.49 -26.00 -33.89
N PRO A 437 16.08 -25.64 -35.12
CA PRO A 437 14.96 -24.74 -35.35
C PRO A 437 13.65 -25.42 -34.92
N GLU A 438 12.87 -24.71 -34.10
CA GLU A 438 11.47 -25.03 -33.85
C GLU A 438 10.60 -24.75 -35.09
N ALA A 439 9.31 -25.07 -35.03
CA ALA A 439 8.39 -24.95 -36.17
C ALA A 439 8.25 -23.51 -36.71
N ASP A 440 8.53 -22.50 -35.90
CA ASP A 440 8.57 -21.07 -36.24
C ASP A 440 9.98 -20.58 -36.63
N GLY A 441 11.00 -21.43 -36.54
CA GLY A 441 12.40 -21.09 -36.79
C GLY A 441 13.09 -20.30 -35.67
N SER A 442 12.47 -20.16 -34.49
CA SER A 442 12.97 -19.37 -33.36
C SER A 442 14.20 -19.97 -32.66
N TYR A 443 14.36 -21.30 -32.69
CA TYR A 443 15.26 -22.05 -31.78
C TYR A 443 14.89 -21.89 -30.30
N SER A 444 13.65 -21.52 -29.96
CA SER A 444 13.18 -21.40 -28.58
C SER A 444 11.84 -22.09 -28.42
N ARG A 445 11.79 -23.12 -27.58
CA ARG A 445 10.61 -23.96 -27.39
C ARG A 445 9.82 -23.51 -26.16
N PRO A 446 8.63 -22.91 -26.32
CA PRO A 446 7.80 -22.51 -25.19
C PRO A 446 7.21 -23.72 -24.47
N ARG A 447 7.16 -23.63 -23.14
CA ARG A 447 6.31 -24.45 -22.26
C ARG A 447 4.87 -23.93 -22.37
N SER A 448 3.87 -24.80 -22.22
CA SER A 448 2.49 -24.33 -22.19
C SER A 448 2.17 -23.69 -20.82
N ILE A 449 1.28 -22.69 -20.81
CA ILE A 449 0.76 -22.12 -19.56
C ILE A 449 0.08 -23.20 -18.70
N GLU A 450 -0.57 -24.18 -19.32
CA GLU A 450 -1.24 -25.30 -18.63
C GLU A 450 -0.23 -26.20 -17.88
N ASP A 451 0.95 -26.44 -18.46
CA ASP A 451 2.02 -27.22 -17.80
C ASP A 451 2.67 -26.48 -16.62
N LEU A 452 2.71 -25.14 -16.66
CA LEU A 452 3.39 -24.32 -15.64
C LEU A 452 2.45 -23.90 -14.50
N ARG A 453 1.17 -23.65 -14.79
CA ARG A 453 0.18 -23.13 -13.83
C ARG A 453 0.10 -23.92 -12.52
N PRO A 454 0.13 -25.27 -12.48
CA PRO A 454 0.06 -26.01 -11.22
C PRO A 454 1.20 -25.70 -10.25
N LEU A 455 2.41 -25.42 -10.75
CA LEU A 455 3.55 -25.04 -9.91
C LEU A 455 3.45 -23.56 -9.47
N VAL A 456 2.98 -22.67 -10.35
CA VAL A 456 2.74 -21.25 -10.04
C VAL A 456 1.69 -21.07 -8.95
N GLU A 457 0.60 -21.84 -9.01
CA GLU A 457 -0.48 -21.83 -8.01
C GLU A 457 -0.02 -22.46 -6.69
N ALA A 458 0.70 -23.59 -6.73
CA ALA A 458 1.28 -24.19 -5.53
C ALA A 458 2.31 -23.29 -4.83
N ALA A 459 3.08 -22.51 -5.60
CA ALA A 459 3.97 -21.48 -5.05
C ALA A 459 3.20 -20.35 -4.37
N GLN A 460 2.07 -19.91 -4.95
CA GLN A 460 1.20 -18.91 -4.34
C GLN A 460 0.66 -19.38 -2.99
N ASP A 461 0.10 -20.59 -2.94
CA ASP A 461 -0.49 -21.17 -1.73
C ASP A 461 0.55 -21.42 -0.62
N ALA A 462 1.82 -21.63 -1.01
CA ALA A 462 2.95 -21.77 -0.10
C ALA A 462 3.61 -20.43 0.30
N GLY A 463 3.15 -19.28 -0.21
CA GLY A 463 3.75 -17.97 0.07
C GLY A 463 5.14 -17.79 -0.56
N GLN A 464 5.38 -18.41 -1.71
CA GLN A 464 6.64 -18.38 -2.46
C GLN A 464 6.53 -17.46 -3.68
N ALA A 465 7.64 -16.83 -4.07
CA ALA A 465 7.70 -16.04 -5.30
C ALA A 465 7.98 -16.92 -6.51
N VAL A 466 7.65 -16.43 -7.72
CA VAL A 466 8.00 -17.10 -8.98
C VAL A 466 8.61 -16.07 -9.93
N VAL A 467 9.59 -16.50 -10.72
CA VAL A 467 10.14 -15.71 -11.83
C VAL A 467 10.06 -16.56 -13.09
N ILE A 468 9.49 -16.02 -14.16
CA ILE A 468 9.38 -16.67 -15.47
C ILE A 468 10.63 -16.34 -16.29
N ASP A 469 11.48 -17.33 -16.54
CA ASP A 469 12.71 -17.17 -17.30
C ASP A 469 12.51 -17.44 -18.80
N LEU A 470 13.14 -16.60 -19.63
CA LEU A 470 13.00 -16.58 -21.08
C LEU A 470 14.36 -16.79 -21.75
N GLN A 471 14.50 -17.90 -22.49
CA GLN A 471 15.64 -18.22 -23.34
C GLN A 471 15.22 -18.04 -24.80
N PRO A 472 15.36 -16.83 -25.40
CA PRO A 472 14.44 -16.41 -26.46
C PRO A 472 14.80 -16.90 -27.87
N GLY A 473 16.00 -17.43 -28.07
CA GLY A 473 16.49 -17.77 -29.39
C GLY A 473 16.48 -16.54 -30.29
N ARG A 474 15.87 -16.66 -31.47
CA ARG A 474 15.74 -15.60 -32.47
C ARG A 474 14.48 -14.72 -32.31
N THR A 475 13.60 -15.07 -31.38
CA THR A 475 12.45 -14.22 -31.02
C THR A 475 12.92 -13.09 -30.10
N ASP A 476 12.24 -11.95 -30.10
CA ASP A 476 12.52 -10.87 -29.13
C ASP A 476 11.86 -11.14 -27.78
N PHE A 477 12.43 -10.56 -26.71
CA PHE A 477 11.93 -10.74 -25.34
C PHE A 477 10.49 -10.23 -25.14
N VAL A 478 10.08 -9.13 -25.80
CA VAL A 478 8.73 -8.56 -25.63
C VAL A 478 7.67 -9.54 -26.16
N THR A 479 7.90 -10.09 -27.35
CA THR A 479 7.04 -11.08 -28.00
C THR A 479 6.94 -12.35 -27.17
N GLN A 480 8.02 -12.80 -26.50
CA GLN A 480 7.95 -13.96 -25.61
C GLN A 480 7.26 -13.65 -24.28
N ALA A 481 7.56 -12.54 -23.62
CA ALA A 481 6.93 -12.15 -22.36
C ALA A 481 5.40 -12.03 -22.50
N GLN A 482 4.92 -11.54 -23.65
CA GLN A 482 3.49 -11.50 -23.99
C GLN A 482 2.82 -12.88 -24.07
N GLN A 483 3.55 -13.95 -24.40
CA GLN A 483 3.01 -15.33 -24.41
C GLN A 483 2.69 -15.84 -23.00
N PHE A 484 3.34 -15.30 -21.96
CA PHE A 484 3.15 -15.67 -20.56
C PHE A 484 2.38 -14.62 -19.75
N ALA A 485 1.66 -13.71 -20.43
CA ALA A 485 0.82 -12.68 -19.81
C ALA A 485 -0.17 -13.24 -18.77
N ASP A 486 -0.73 -14.44 -19.00
CA ASP A 486 -1.62 -15.12 -18.05
C ASP A 486 -0.93 -15.55 -16.75
N LEU A 487 0.38 -15.85 -16.79
CA LEU A 487 1.17 -16.16 -15.60
C LEU A 487 1.67 -14.88 -14.92
N LEU A 488 2.13 -13.89 -15.69
CA LEU A 488 2.54 -12.58 -15.18
C LEU A 488 1.40 -11.80 -14.50
N ALA A 489 0.14 -12.14 -14.82
CA ALA A 489 -1.04 -11.62 -14.15
C ALA A 489 -1.19 -12.10 -12.68
N TYR A 490 -0.56 -13.21 -12.28
CA TYR A 490 -0.52 -13.61 -10.88
C TYR A 490 0.39 -12.66 -10.09
N PRO A 491 0.01 -12.19 -8.88
CA PRO A 491 0.71 -11.14 -8.16
C PRO A 491 2.21 -11.43 -7.93
N HIS A 492 2.51 -12.64 -7.46
CA HIS A 492 3.84 -13.13 -7.04
C HIS A 492 4.77 -13.55 -8.19
N VAL A 493 4.34 -13.39 -9.46
CA VAL A 493 5.11 -13.82 -10.64
C VAL A 493 5.85 -12.64 -11.29
N GLY A 494 7.17 -12.67 -11.27
CA GLY A 494 8.08 -11.79 -12.01
C GLY A 494 8.55 -12.37 -13.35
N LEU A 495 9.50 -11.69 -13.98
CA LEU A 495 10.06 -12.03 -15.30
C LEU A 495 11.59 -11.97 -15.26
N ALA A 496 12.26 -13.00 -15.80
CA ALA A 496 13.68 -13.01 -16.09
C ALA A 496 13.93 -13.02 -17.60
N LEU A 497 14.94 -12.26 -18.01
CA LEU A 497 15.46 -12.28 -19.38
C LEU A 497 16.83 -12.95 -19.34
N ASP A 498 17.03 -13.97 -20.18
CA ASP A 498 18.34 -14.60 -20.38
C ASP A 498 18.95 -14.28 -21.76
N PRO A 499 19.81 -13.24 -21.83
CA PRO A 499 20.45 -12.85 -23.09
C PRO A 499 21.45 -13.86 -23.62
N GLU A 500 21.90 -14.86 -22.85
CA GLU A 500 22.88 -15.83 -23.35
C GLU A 500 22.30 -16.70 -24.49
N TRP A 501 20.97 -16.86 -24.50
CA TRP A 501 20.22 -17.57 -25.53
C TRP A 501 19.63 -16.64 -26.60
N ARG A 502 19.96 -15.35 -26.59
CA ARG A 502 19.49 -14.40 -27.61
C ARG A 502 20.34 -14.48 -28.89
N LEU A 503 19.75 -15.00 -29.96
CA LEU A 503 20.38 -15.26 -31.26
C LEU A 503 20.04 -14.18 -32.32
N ALA A 504 21.04 -13.82 -33.12
CA ALA A 504 20.82 -13.13 -34.39
C ALA A 504 20.22 -14.08 -35.47
N PRO A 505 19.65 -13.56 -36.58
CA PRO A 505 18.89 -14.36 -37.56
C PRO A 505 19.65 -15.53 -38.22
N ASP A 506 20.97 -15.49 -38.29
CA ASP A 506 21.84 -16.53 -38.85
C ASP A 506 22.55 -17.38 -37.78
N GLN A 507 22.48 -16.99 -36.51
CA GLN A 507 23.14 -17.67 -35.39
C GLN A 507 22.37 -18.91 -34.92
N VAL A 508 23.08 -19.79 -34.22
CA VAL A 508 22.55 -20.98 -33.53
C VAL A 508 23.23 -21.13 -32.16
N HIS A 509 22.58 -21.79 -31.21
CA HIS A 509 23.13 -22.00 -29.87
C HIS A 509 24.45 -22.80 -29.86
N LEU A 510 25.21 -22.67 -28.76
CA LEU A 510 26.49 -23.35 -28.50
C LEU A 510 27.62 -23.05 -29.52
N ARG A 511 27.48 -21.99 -30.33
CA ARG A 511 28.53 -21.46 -31.24
C ARG A 511 29.10 -20.12 -30.79
N GLN A 512 28.27 -19.34 -30.10
CA GLN A 512 28.60 -18.08 -29.44
C GLN A 512 27.68 -17.94 -28.22
N ILE A 513 28.06 -17.04 -27.31
CA ILE A 513 27.13 -16.55 -26.28
C ILE A 513 26.25 -15.49 -26.94
N GLY A 514 24.95 -15.54 -26.67
CA GLY A 514 23.99 -14.56 -27.15
C GLY A 514 24.22 -13.15 -26.62
N SER A 515 23.47 -12.21 -27.18
CA SER A 515 23.51 -10.79 -26.78
C SER A 515 22.23 -10.08 -27.16
N VAL A 516 21.80 -9.15 -26.32
CA VAL A 516 20.66 -8.26 -26.55
C VAL A 516 21.10 -6.78 -26.49
N GLY A 517 20.43 -5.92 -27.26
CA GLY A 517 20.56 -4.48 -27.14
C GLY A 517 19.68 -3.91 -26.03
N ILE A 518 20.17 -2.88 -25.33
CA ILE A 518 19.42 -2.26 -24.22
C ILE A 518 18.02 -1.77 -24.62
N ASP A 519 17.81 -1.40 -25.88
CA ASP A 519 16.50 -0.96 -26.39
C ASP A 519 15.43 -2.07 -26.32
N GLU A 520 15.80 -3.34 -26.51
CA GLU A 520 14.87 -4.48 -26.40
C GLU A 520 14.59 -4.83 -24.94
N VAL A 521 15.59 -4.68 -24.05
CA VAL A 521 15.41 -4.84 -22.60
C VAL A 521 14.48 -3.74 -22.06
N ASN A 522 14.74 -2.48 -22.40
CA ASN A 522 13.90 -1.35 -22.00
C ASN A 522 12.48 -1.43 -22.61
N ALA A 523 12.32 -1.93 -23.85
CA ALA A 523 10.99 -2.19 -24.42
C ALA A 523 10.23 -3.28 -23.64
N THR A 524 10.93 -4.31 -23.17
CA THR A 524 10.34 -5.38 -22.33
C THR A 524 9.97 -4.85 -20.95
N ALA A 525 10.83 -4.06 -20.33
CA ALA A 525 10.58 -3.39 -19.07
C ALA A 525 9.37 -2.43 -19.16
N ALA A 526 9.31 -1.57 -20.17
CA ALA A 526 8.21 -0.64 -20.39
C ALA A 526 6.87 -1.37 -20.62
N TRP A 527 6.88 -2.48 -21.37
CA TRP A 527 5.71 -3.33 -21.54
C TRP A 527 5.25 -3.95 -20.22
N LEU A 528 6.16 -4.53 -19.43
CA LEU A 528 5.83 -5.17 -18.16
C LEU A 528 5.35 -4.15 -17.11
N ALA A 529 5.95 -2.95 -17.08
CA ALA A 529 5.54 -1.86 -16.21
C ALA A 529 4.11 -1.39 -16.52
N GLU A 530 3.78 -1.14 -17.79
CA GLU A 530 2.42 -0.78 -18.19
C GLU A 530 1.42 -1.95 -17.96
N PHE A 531 1.82 -3.19 -18.24
CA PHE A 531 1.01 -4.38 -17.96
C PHE A 531 0.62 -4.48 -16.47
N THR A 532 1.57 -4.17 -15.58
CA THR A 532 1.44 -4.21 -14.11
C THR A 532 0.57 -3.06 -13.62
N ARG A 533 0.86 -1.83 -14.06
CA ARG A 533 0.11 -0.60 -13.74
C ARG A 533 -1.36 -0.70 -14.13
N ALA A 534 -1.64 -1.11 -15.36
CA ALA A 534 -2.99 -1.23 -15.91
C ALA A 534 -3.84 -2.34 -15.25
N ARG A 535 -3.23 -3.21 -14.44
CA ARG A 535 -3.89 -4.27 -13.66
C ARG A 535 -3.84 -4.04 -12.15
N HIS A 536 -3.24 -2.93 -11.70
CA HIS A 536 -3.04 -2.61 -10.28
C HIS A 536 -2.32 -3.73 -9.51
N LEU A 537 -1.39 -4.41 -10.19
CA LEU A 537 -0.61 -5.50 -9.59
C LEU A 537 0.49 -4.95 -8.66
N PRO A 538 0.94 -5.75 -7.67
CA PRO A 538 2.16 -5.45 -6.93
C PRO A 538 3.39 -5.34 -7.82
N GLN A 539 4.47 -4.76 -7.29
CA GLN A 539 5.72 -4.58 -8.01
C GLN A 539 6.28 -5.93 -8.50
N LYS A 540 6.75 -5.97 -9.74
CA LYS A 540 7.29 -7.19 -10.37
C LYS A 540 8.80 -7.26 -10.25
N MET A 541 9.31 -8.43 -9.89
CA MET A 541 10.73 -8.74 -10.05
C MET A 541 11.05 -8.77 -11.55
N PHE A 542 12.05 -8.01 -11.98
CA PHE A 542 12.53 -7.96 -13.36
C PHE A 542 14.02 -8.29 -13.38
N LEU A 543 14.34 -9.55 -13.67
CA LEU A 543 15.67 -10.14 -13.52
C LEU A 543 16.41 -10.15 -14.87
N LEU A 544 17.68 -9.74 -14.86
CA LEU A 544 18.54 -9.72 -16.05
C LEU A 544 19.74 -10.63 -15.83
N HIS A 545 19.77 -11.80 -16.49
CA HIS A 545 20.93 -12.69 -16.42
C HIS A 545 22.14 -12.08 -17.10
N GLN A 546 23.27 -12.07 -16.39
CA GLN A 546 24.51 -11.56 -16.92
C GLN A 546 25.74 -12.19 -16.24
N PHE A 547 26.65 -12.74 -17.04
CA PHE A 547 28.01 -13.08 -16.60
C PHE A 547 29.09 -12.46 -17.51
N SER A 548 28.68 -11.69 -18.52
CA SER A 548 29.57 -10.91 -19.36
C SER A 548 28.92 -9.61 -19.81
N LEU A 549 29.65 -8.50 -19.75
CA LEU A 549 29.13 -7.18 -20.15
C LEU A 549 28.61 -7.14 -21.60
N ARG A 550 29.11 -8.00 -22.50
CA ARG A 550 28.65 -8.07 -23.89
C ARG A 550 27.25 -8.67 -24.08
N MET A 551 26.70 -9.33 -23.06
CA MET A 551 25.37 -9.96 -23.13
C MET A 551 24.26 -8.91 -23.22
N ILE A 552 24.46 -7.73 -22.62
CA ILE A 552 23.53 -6.60 -22.67
C ILE A 552 24.35 -5.39 -23.13
N THR A 553 24.27 -5.05 -24.42
CA THR A 553 25.04 -3.94 -24.98
C THR A 553 24.38 -2.60 -24.62
N GLU A 554 25.20 -1.60 -24.28
CA GLU A 554 24.76 -0.26 -23.81
C GLU A 554 23.94 -0.28 -22.50
N ARG A 555 24.23 -1.23 -21.60
CA ARG A 555 23.54 -1.45 -20.31
C ARG A 555 23.49 -0.21 -19.41
N GLU A 556 24.42 0.72 -19.54
CA GLU A 556 24.39 2.03 -18.86
C GLU A 556 23.15 2.89 -19.20
N ARG A 557 22.39 2.53 -20.25
CA ARG A 557 21.11 3.13 -20.64
C ARG A 557 19.88 2.36 -20.13
N LEU A 558 20.04 1.39 -19.22
CA LEU A 558 18.92 0.63 -18.62
C LEU A 558 17.97 1.59 -17.90
N ASP A 559 16.69 1.55 -18.24
CA ASP A 559 15.67 2.37 -17.59
C ASP A 559 15.21 1.71 -16.29
N THR A 560 15.63 2.29 -15.16
CA THR A 560 15.24 1.87 -13.81
C THR A 560 14.20 2.80 -13.18
N SER A 561 13.53 3.65 -13.98
CA SER A 561 12.51 4.60 -13.50
C SER A 561 11.11 4.01 -13.32
N HIS A 562 10.87 2.77 -13.75
CA HIS A 562 9.59 2.09 -13.65
C HIS A 562 9.26 1.70 -12.20
N ASP A 563 8.33 2.45 -11.58
CA ASP A 563 7.86 2.27 -10.21
C ASP A 563 7.17 0.90 -9.98
N GLU A 564 6.78 0.22 -11.06
CA GLU A 564 6.17 -1.10 -11.09
C GLU A 564 7.19 -2.26 -11.10
N LEU A 565 8.47 -1.99 -11.33
CA LEU A 565 9.50 -3.02 -11.45
C LEU A 565 10.56 -2.90 -10.35
N ALA A 566 11.07 -4.05 -9.90
CA ALA A 566 12.31 -4.16 -9.15
C ALA A 566 13.34 -4.82 -10.06
N THR A 567 14.18 -4.01 -10.68
CA THR A 567 15.20 -4.47 -11.62
C THR A 567 16.39 -5.06 -10.88
N ILE A 568 16.72 -6.32 -11.18
CA ILE A 568 17.85 -7.05 -10.61
C ILE A 568 18.83 -7.39 -11.74
N ILE A 569 20.13 -7.18 -11.53
CA ILE A 569 21.18 -7.80 -12.37
C ILE A 569 21.68 -9.06 -11.66
N HIS A 570 21.61 -10.19 -12.36
CA HIS A 570 21.91 -11.51 -11.84
C HIS A 570 23.26 -12.00 -12.35
N ALA A 571 24.21 -12.22 -11.43
CA ALA A 571 25.54 -12.73 -11.74
C ALA A 571 25.50 -14.24 -12.03
N ASP A 572 25.10 -14.57 -13.26
CA ASP A 572 24.80 -15.93 -13.70
C ASP A 572 26.03 -16.68 -14.25
N GLY A 573 27.14 -16.62 -13.50
CA GLY A 573 28.43 -17.17 -13.95
C GLY A 573 28.89 -18.31 -13.06
N GLN A 574 29.12 -19.48 -13.64
CA GLN A 574 29.67 -20.66 -12.94
C GLN A 574 31.21 -20.69 -12.89
N GLY A 575 31.77 -21.41 -11.93
CA GLY A 575 33.17 -21.86 -11.94
C GLY A 575 33.90 -21.65 -10.60
N SER A 576 35.20 -21.35 -10.66
CA SER A 576 35.97 -21.14 -9.44
C SER A 576 35.58 -19.83 -8.75
N GLN A 577 35.59 -19.82 -7.41
CA GLN A 577 35.18 -18.64 -6.63
C GLN A 577 35.94 -17.33 -6.99
N PRO A 578 37.25 -17.34 -7.32
CA PRO A 578 37.93 -16.15 -7.84
C PRO A 578 37.39 -15.67 -9.19
N ALA A 579 36.93 -16.57 -10.07
CA ALA A 579 36.31 -16.21 -11.35
C ALA A 579 34.93 -15.59 -11.13
N LYS A 580 34.10 -16.17 -10.25
CA LYS A 580 32.79 -15.61 -9.87
C LYS A 580 32.92 -14.23 -9.22
N ALA A 581 33.84 -14.06 -8.27
CA ALA A 581 34.15 -12.77 -7.67
C ALA A 581 34.65 -11.73 -8.70
N GLY A 582 35.45 -12.16 -9.69
CA GLY A 582 35.86 -11.32 -10.81
C GLY A 582 34.70 -10.90 -11.70
N THR A 583 33.76 -11.80 -12.00
CA THR A 583 32.52 -11.50 -12.72
C THR A 583 31.66 -10.51 -11.94
N TRP A 584 31.39 -10.80 -10.67
CA TRP A 584 30.64 -9.93 -9.74
C TRP A 584 31.17 -8.50 -9.73
N ALA A 585 32.47 -8.33 -9.47
CA ALA A 585 33.13 -7.03 -9.47
C ALA A 585 33.14 -6.33 -10.85
N THR A 586 33.07 -7.09 -11.95
CA THR A 586 32.98 -6.54 -13.31
C THR A 586 31.57 -6.06 -13.63
N LEU A 587 30.53 -6.80 -13.24
CA LEU A 587 29.14 -6.42 -13.50
C LEU A 587 28.73 -5.15 -12.74
N HIS A 588 29.25 -4.95 -11.53
CA HIS A 588 29.01 -3.73 -10.74
C HIS A 588 29.61 -2.46 -11.37
N GLN A 589 30.63 -2.57 -12.23
CA GLN A 589 31.27 -1.40 -12.84
C GLN A 589 30.32 -0.72 -13.84
N GLY A 590 30.02 0.56 -13.59
CA GLY A 590 29.15 1.37 -14.44
C GLY A 590 27.68 0.89 -14.47
N ALA A 591 27.27 0.05 -13.52
CA ALA A 591 25.87 -0.34 -13.41
C ALA A 591 25.00 0.84 -12.94
N PRO A 592 23.78 1.01 -13.47
CA PRO A 592 22.79 1.93 -12.91
C PRO A 592 22.26 1.40 -11.57
N PRO A 593 21.48 2.20 -10.80
CA PRO A 593 20.88 1.75 -9.55
C PRO A 593 19.92 0.57 -9.80
N VAL A 594 20.34 -0.61 -9.38
CA VAL A 594 19.64 -1.89 -9.49
C VAL A 594 19.87 -2.72 -8.22
N HIS A 595 19.03 -3.71 -8.02
CA HIS A 595 19.26 -4.79 -7.07
C HIS A 595 20.22 -5.83 -7.66
N TRP A 596 20.81 -6.66 -6.80
CA TRP A 596 21.85 -7.61 -7.19
C TRP A 596 21.50 -9.03 -6.80
N GLY A 597 21.68 -9.97 -7.73
CA GLY A 597 21.50 -11.39 -7.46
C GLY A 597 22.74 -12.22 -7.78
N TRP A 598 22.96 -13.31 -7.05
CA TRP A 598 24.07 -14.24 -7.24
C TRP A 598 23.55 -15.67 -7.49
N LYS A 599 24.01 -16.34 -8.55
CA LYS A 599 23.70 -17.77 -8.75
C LYS A 599 24.83 -18.66 -8.21
N ASN A 600 24.47 -19.66 -7.43
CA ASN A 600 25.29 -20.81 -7.03
C ASN A 600 24.93 -22.03 -7.90
N PHE A 601 25.94 -22.75 -8.38
CA PHE A 601 25.77 -23.97 -9.18
C PHE A 601 26.24 -25.17 -8.37
N TYR A 602 25.40 -26.18 -8.18
CA TYR A 602 25.73 -27.31 -7.29
C TYR A 602 26.93 -28.14 -7.75
N ASP A 603 27.07 -28.38 -9.05
CA ASP A 603 28.11 -29.25 -9.62
C ASP A 603 29.26 -28.47 -10.28
N GLU A 604 28.98 -27.30 -10.86
CA GLU A 604 29.95 -26.52 -11.65
C GLU A 604 30.80 -25.54 -10.82
N ASP A 605 30.30 -25.09 -9.67
CA ASP A 605 31.09 -24.30 -8.72
C ASP A 605 31.93 -25.24 -7.85
N GLN A 606 33.25 -25.13 -7.92
CA GLN A 606 34.16 -26.08 -7.27
C GLN A 606 35.22 -25.37 -6.40
N PRO A 607 35.03 -25.30 -5.06
CA PRO A 607 33.80 -25.62 -4.33
C PRO A 607 32.71 -24.55 -4.51
N MET A 608 31.44 -24.94 -4.45
CA MET A 608 30.31 -24.02 -4.28
C MET A 608 30.39 -23.34 -2.90
N LEU A 609 29.92 -22.10 -2.79
CA LEU A 609 29.78 -21.42 -1.50
C LEU A 609 28.63 -22.02 -0.70
N ASP A 610 28.82 -22.16 0.62
CA ASP A 610 27.71 -22.42 1.54
C ASP A 610 26.85 -21.14 1.74
N PRO A 611 25.67 -21.22 2.38
CA PRO A 611 24.81 -20.05 2.60
C PRO A 611 25.50 -18.88 3.34
N ALA A 612 26.29 -19.17 4.37
CA ALA A 612 26.99 -18.14 5.15
C ALA A 612 28.11 -17.47 4.34
N GLN A 613 28.82 -18.24 3.53
CA GLN A 613 29.82 -17.72 2.59
C GLN A 613 29.18 -16.89 1.46
N THR A 614 28.01 -17.34 0.95
CA THR A 614 27.26 -16.62 -0.09
C THR A 614 26.76 -15.27 0.44
N TYR A 615 26.22 -15.24 1.66
CA TYR A 615 25.74 -14.01 2.29
C TYR A 615 26.88 -13.04 2.68
N ALA A 616 28.10 -13.55 2.79
CA ALA A 616 29.32 -12.76 3.00
C ALA A 616 29.93 -12.18 1.70
N VAL A 617 29.40 -12.50 0.50
CA VAL A 617 29.75 -11.80 -0.74
C VAL A 617 29.44 -10.30 -0.59
N GLN A 618 30.26 -9.42 -1.20
CA GLN A 618 30.11 -7.97 -1.06
C GLN A 618 29.99 -7.25 -2.42
N PRO A 619 28.97 -6.37 -2.62
CA PRO A 619 27.82 -6.17 -1.73
C PRO A 619 27.02 -7.47 -1.52
N THR A 620 26.28 -7.58 -0.42
CA THR A 620 25.47 -8.76 -0.11
C THR A 620 24.34 -8.90 -1.15
N PRO A 621 24.13 -10.08 -1.77
CA PRO A 621 23.05 -10.27 -2.73
C PRO A 621 21.66 -10.04 -2.14
N ASP A 622 20.76 -9.46 -2.93
CA ASP A 622 19.33 -9.34 -2.65
C ASP A 622 18.55 -10.60 -3.07
N LEU A 623 19.08 -11.32 -4.07
CA LEU A 623 18.61 -12.61 -4.57
C LEU A 623 19.77 -13.62 -4.58
N VAL A 624 19.54 -14.84 -4.10
CA VAL A 624 20.44 -15.98 -4.33
C VAL A 624 19.70 -17.10 -5.05
N THR A 625 20.15 -17.46 -6.25
CA THR A 625 19.59 -18.60 -7.00
C THR A 625 20.49 -19.83 -6.88
N TYR A 626 19.89 -21.01 -6.77
CA TYR A 626 20.56 -22.31 -6.83
C TYR A 626 20.14 -23.09 -8.07
N GLN A 627 21.12 -23.59 -8.84
CA GLN A 627 20.93 -24.36 -10.08
C GLN A 627 21.63 -25.71 -10.02
#